data_AF-A0A3M8AK76-F1
#
_entry.id   AF-A0A3M8AK76-F1
#
_cell.length_a   1.000
_cell.length_b   1.000
_cell.length_c   1.000
_cell.angle_alpha   90.00
_cell.angle_beta   90.00
_cell.angle_gamma   90.00
#
_symmetry.space_group_name_H-M   'P 1'
#
loop_
_entity.id
_entity.type
_entity.pdbx_description
1 polymer ?
#
loop_
_entity_poly.entity_id
_entity_poly.type
_entity_poly.pdbx_seq_one_letter_code
_entity_poly.pdbx_strand_id
1 'polypeptide(L)'
;MGTLHIGQEATVDLDDDLLEHVFAVVVAKLRRTETMLLTWADPATRYHQFLIPPGTSVRAEADNQRSEPLDRAWLESLMVAASSNTGLSLDMADLNRHTPVIPTARGRSIRKPVRPTAAAA
;
A
#
# COMPACT_ATOMS: atom_id res chain seq x y z
N MET A 1 -3.00 -16.38 -5.54
CA MET A 1 -1.99 -15.64 -4.78
C MET A 1 -0.95 -15.23 -5.80
N GLY A 2 -0.19 -14.18 -5.55
CA GLY A 2 0.80 -13.76 -6.52
C GLY A 2 2.00 -13.14 -5.85
N THR A 3 3.08 -13.06 -6.59
CA THR A 3 4.36 -12.57 -6.10
C THR A 3 4.75 -11.32 -6.88
N LEU A 4 5.04 -10.24 -6.15
CA LEU A 4 5.67 -9.04 -6.68
C LEU A 4 7.18 -9.18 -6.51
N HIS A 5 7.89 -9.15 -7.63
CA HIS A 5 9.34 -9.19 -7.69
C HIS A 5 9.87 -7.77 -7.86
N ILE A 6 10.79 -7.35 -6.99
CA ILE A 6 11.39 -6.02 -6.98
C ILE A 6 12.91 -6.20 -7.02
N GLY A 7 13.50 -5.82 -8.16
CA GLY A 7 14.92 -6.01 -8.41
C GLY A 7 15.32 -7.48 -8.39
N GLN A 8 16.46 -7.76 -7.78
CA GLN A 8 16.94 -9.13 -7.48
C GLN A 8 16.87 -9.44 -5.98
N GLU A 9 16.52 -8.44 -5.17
CA GLU A 9 16.69 -8.47 -3.72
C GLU A 9 15.41 -8.81 -2.97
N ALA A 10 14.25 -8.45 -3.51
CA ALA A 10 12.98 -8.51 -2.78
C ALA A 10 11.88 -9.19 -3.58
N THR A 11 11.14 -10.05 -2.88
CA THR A 11 9.87 -10.63 -3.31
C THR A 11 8.86 -10.44 -2.20
N VAL A 12 7.60 -10.21 -2.58
CA VAL A 12 6.50 -10.15 -1.63
C VAL A 12 5.29 -10.87 -2.19
N ASP A 13 4.70 -11.71 -1.34
CA ASP A 13 3.48 -12.44 -1.67
C ASP A 13 2.26 -11.59 -1.31
N LEU A 14 1.33 -11.47 -2.26
CA LEU A 14 0.14 -10.63 -2.19
C LEU A 14 -1.02 -11.40 -2.81
N ASP A 15 -2.25 -11.03 -2.45
CA ASP A 15 -3.37 -11.51 -3.26
C ASP A 15 -3.35 -10.82 -4.63
N ASP A 16 -3.84 -11.53 -5.64
CA ASP A 16 -3.82 -11.12 -7.06
C ASP A 16 -4.41 -9.71 -7.25
N ASP A 17 -5.48 -9.37 -6.51
CA ASP A 17 -6.10 -8.06 -6.57
C ASP A 17 -5.17 -6.93 -6.11
N LEU A 18 -4.51 -7.07 -4.97
CA LEU A 18 -3.55 -6.07 -4.48
C LEU A 18 -2.28 -6.05 -5.30
N LEU A 19 -1.83 -7.23 -5.72
CA LEU A 19 -0.66 -7.36 -6.57
C LEU A 19 -0.78 -6.47 -7.80
N GLU A 20 -1.90 -6.53 -8.52
CA GLU A 20 -2.09 -5.74 -9.73
C GLU A 20 -2.17 -4.23 -9.45
N HIS A 21 -2.87 -3.83 -8.38
CA HIS A 21 -2.99 -2.41 -8.02
C HIS A 21 -1.64 -1.82 -7.58
N VAL A 22 -0.91 -2.54 -6.73
CA VAL A 22 0.43 -2.15 -6.29
C VAL A 22 1.37 -2.12 -7.47
N PHE A 23 1.35 -3.13 -8.33
CA PHE A 23 2.19 -3.17 -9.53
C PHE A 23 1.94 -1.97 -10.43
N ALA A 24 0.67 -1.63 -10.70
CA ALA A 24 0.31 -0.45 -11.48
C ALA A 24 0.85 0.86 -10.87
N VAL A 25 0.74 1.02 -9.55
CA VAL A 25 1.25 2.20 -8.82
C VAL A 25 2.77 2.28 -8.90
N VAL A 26 3.47 1.17 -8.61
CA VAL A 26 4.93 1.11 -8.66
C VAL A 26 5.43 1.44 -10.06
N VAL A 27 4.88 0.80 -11.10
CA VAL A 27 5.25 1.08 -12.50
C VAL A 27 5.02 2.54 -12.87
N ALA A 28 3.89 3.13 -12.46
CA ALA A 28 3.59 4.52 -12.72
C ALA A 28 4.61 5.48 -12.07
N LYS A 29 5.02 5.22 -10.82
CA LYS A 29 6.04 6.01 -10.12
C LYS A 29 7.42 5.89 -10.79
N LEU A 30 7.84 4.67 -11.11
CA LEU A 30 9.13 4.44 -11.77
C LEU A 30 9.21 5.08 -13.16
N ARG A 31 8.12 5.04 -13.94
CA ARG A 31 8.04 5.74 -15.24
C ARG A 31 8.13 7.27 -15.12
N ARG A 32 7.73 7.84 -13.98
CA ARG A 32 7.87 9.27 -13.67
C ARG A 32 9.22 9.60 -13.05
N THR A 33 10.15 8.66 -13.02
CA THR A 33 11.46 8.80 -12.36
C THR A 33 11.34 9.15 -10.88
N GLU A 34 10.27 8.69 -10.22
CA GLU A 34 10.03 8.91 -8.79
C GLU A 34 10.55 7.71 -7.99
N THR A 35 11.46 7.97 -7.06
CA THR A 35 11.81 7.01 -6.00
C THR A 35 10.62 6.83 -5.05
N MET A 36 10.34 5.59 -4.64
CA MET A 36 9.34 5.34 -3.61
C MET A 36 9.82 4.35 -2.55
N LEU A 37 9.30 4.48 -1.33
CA LEU A 37 9.51 3.51 -0.25
C LEU A 37 8.32 2.54 -0.23
N LEU A 38 8.60 1.24 -0.20
CA LEU A 38 7.62 0.18 -0.02
C LEU A 38 7.88 -0.55 1.30
N THR A 39 6.84 -0.75 2.10
CA THR A 39 6.92 -1.41 3.41
C THR A 39 5.91 -2.55 3.49
N TRP A 40 6.31 -3.69 4.03
CA TRP A 40 5.41 -4.82 4.29
C TRP A 40 5.90 -5.67 5.47
N ALA A 41 5.00 -6.44 6.08
CA ALA A 41 5.36 -7.46 7.04
C ALA A 41 5.34 -8.85 6.38
N ASP A 42 6.30 -9.71 6.72
CA ASP A 42 6.22 -11.13 6.38
C ASP A 42 5.38 -11.91 7.42
N PRO A 43 4.95 -13.15 7.12
CA PRO A 43 4.19 -13.98 8.07
C PRO A 43 4.95 -14.29 9.38
N ALA A 44 6.28 -14.13 9.40
CA ALA A 44 7.10 -14.25 10.59
C ALA A 44 7.19 -12.93 11.38
N THR A 45 6.36 -11.94 11.04
CA THR A 45 6.27 -10.61 11.66
C THR A 45 7.53 -9.74 11.48
N ARG A 46 8.38 -10.05 10.50
CA ARG A 46 9.49 -9.16 10.16
C ARG A 46 9.00 -8.05 9.26
N TYR A 47 9.38 -6.83 9.61
CA TYR A 47 9.11 -5.65 8.80
C TYR A 47 10.21 -5.45 7.77
N HIS A 48 9.81 -5.40 6.51
CA HIS A 48 10.66 -5.14 5.37
C HIS A 48 10.38 -3.74 4.84
N GLN A 49 11.44 -3.01 4.55
CA GLN A 49 11.38 -1.68 3.94
C GLN A 49 12.33 -1.66 2.76
N PHE A 50 11.81 -1.38 1.57
CA PHE A 50 12.58 -1.36 0.36
C PHE A 50 12.40 -0.02 -0.35
N LEU A 51 13.51 0.70 -0.50
CA LEU A 51 13.54 1.92 -1.31
C LEU A 51 13.74 1.53 -2.77
N ILE A 52 12.75 1.81 -3.61
CA ILE A 52 12.74 1.47 -5.03
C ILE A 52 13.18 2.70 -5.82
N PRO A 53 14.44 2.78 -6.30
CA PRO A 53 14.89 3.87 -7.15
C PRO A 53 14.33 3.75 -8.58
N PRO A 54 14.34 4.85 -9.36
CA PRO A 54 14.06 4.81 -10.79
C PRO A 54 14.97 3.80 -11.51
N GLY A 55 14.38 2.97 -12.37
CA GLY A 55 15.11 1.96 -13.14
C GLY A 55 15.17 0.57 -12.50
N THR A 56 14.68 0.38 -11.27
CA THR A 56 14.51 -0.97 -10.70
C THR A 56 13.53 -1.78 -11.54
N SER A 57 13.90 -3.02 -11.89
CA SER A 57 13.00 -3.95 -12.56
C SER A 57 11.91 -4.42 -11.59
N VAL A 58 10.65 -4.32 -12.00
CA VAL A 58 9.51 -4.79 -11.20
C VAL A 58 8.66 -5.70 -12.06
N ARG A 59 8.21 -6.81 -11.48
CA ARG A 59 7.42 -7.83 -12.18
C ARG A 59 6.38 -8.42 -11.26
N ALA A 60 5.14 -8.53 -11.73
CA ALA A 60 4.07 -9.24 -11.03
C ALA A 60 3.86 -10.62 -11.66
N GLU A 61 3.79 -11.65 -10.83
CA GLU A 61 3.32 -12.98 -11.19
C GLU A 61 2.05 -13.28 -10.41
N ALA A 62 0.91 -13.40 -11.10
CA ALA A 62 -0.35 -13.79 -10.47
C ALA A 62 -0.73 -15.21 -10.90
N ASP A 63 -1.31 -15.99 -9.98
CA ASP A 63 -1.81 -17.33 -10.28
C ASP A 63 -3.00 -17.29 -11.25
N ASN A 64 -3.85 -16.28 -11.14
CA ASN A 64 -5.03 -16.12 -11.98
C ASN A 64 -4.96 -14.84 -12.81
N GLN A 65 -5.45 -14.94 -14.04
CA GLN A 65 -5.68 -13.76 -14.86
C GLN A 65 -6.96 -13.05 -14.40
N ARG A 66 -6.85 -11.79 -13.99
CA ARG A 66 -8.02 -10.99 -13.61
C ARG A 66 -8.92 -10.72 -14.82
N SER A 67 -10.23 -10.85 -14.63
CA SER A 67 -11.25 -10.53 -15.65
C SER A 67 -11.84 -9.14 -15.50
N GLU A 68 -11.67 -8.50 -14.34
CA GLU A 68 -12.21 -7.18 -14.02
C GLU A 68 -11.16 -6.09 -14.17
N PRO A 69 -11.55 -4.86 -14.56
CA PRO A 69 -10.65 -3.72 -14.59
C PRO A 69 -10.21 -3.30 -13.18
N LEU A 70 -9.06 -2.63 -13.09
CA LEU A 70 -8.56 -2.06 -11.83
C LEU A 70 -9.51 -1.00 -11.27
N ASP A 71 -9.69 -1.00 -9.95
CA ASP A 71 -10.45 0.01 -9.24
C ASP A 71 -9.69 1.34 -9.26
N ARG A 72 -10.28 2.32 -9.94
CA ARG A 72 -9.68 3.63 -10.14
C ARG A 72 -9.57 4.43 -8.84
N ALA A 73 -10.56 4.37 -7.97
CA ALA A 73 -10.55 5.10 -6.70
C ALA A 73 -9.49 4.52 -5.76
N TRP A 74 -9.30 3.20 -5.81
CA TRP A 74 -8.25 2.56 -5.03
C TRP A 74 -6.85 2.89 -5.56
N LEU A 75 -6.65 2.87 -6.89
CA LEU A 75 -5.39 3.31 -7.50
C LEU A 75 -5.01 4.74 -7.10
N GLU A 76 -5.98 5.66 -7.11
CA GLU A 76 -5.75 7.05 -6.68
C GLU A 76 -5.32 7.11 -5.20
N SER A 77 -6.00 6.35 -4.34
CA SER A 77 -5.68 6.27 -2.91
C SER A 77 -4.28 5.71 -2.67
N LEU A 78 -3.90 4.63 -3.37
CA LEU A 78 -2.57 4.04 -3.29
C LEU A 78 -1.48 4.97 -3.84
N MET A 79 -1.77 5.72 -4.90
CA MET A 79 -0.85 6.70 -5.48
C MET A 79 -0.55 7.83 -4.49
N VAL A 80 -1.56 8.32 -3.77
CA VAL A 80 -1.41 9.31 -2.70
C VAL A 80 -0.55 8.74 -1.57
N ALA A 81 -0.83 7.52 -1.11
CA ALA A 81 -0.05 6.85 -0.07
C ALA A 81 1.42 6.66 -0.49
N ALA A 82 1.67 6.15 -1.71
CA ALA A 82 3.00 5.93 -2.26
C ALA A 82 3.80 7.22 -2.50
N SER A 83 3.15 8.37 -2.51
CA SER A 83 3.79 9.69 -2.62
C SER A 83 4.00 10.37 -1.27
N SER A 84 3.56 9.73 -0.18
CA SER A 84 3.82 10.20 1.18
C SER A 84 5.27 9.98 1.59
N ASN A 85 5.76 10.75 2.57
CA ASN A 85 7.11 10.60 3.12
C ASN A 85 7.35 9.24 3.79
N THR A 86 6.28 8.54 4.19
CA THR A 86 6.34 7.19 4.78
C THR A 86 6.28 6.08 3.72
N GLY A 87 6.07 6.43 2.45
CA GLY A 87 5.91 5.46 1.37
C GLY A 87 4.58 4.72 1.40
N LEU A 88 4.52 3.64 0.63
CA LEU A 88 3.38 2.72 0.57
C LEU A 88 3.58 1.56 1.57
N SER A 89 2.61 1.33 2.46
CA SER A 89 2.57 0.16 3.33
C SER A 89 1.55 -0.84 2.78
N LEU A 90 2.00 -2.08 2.52
CA LEU A 90 1.15 -3.13 1.97
C LEU A 90 0.11 -3.62 2.98
N ASP A 91 0.46 -3.72 4.26
CA ASP A 91 -0.49 -4.08 5.33
C ASP A 91 -1.65 -3.08 5.39
N MET A 92 -1.35 -1.79 5.24
CA MET A 92 -2.37 -0.73 5.20
C MET A 92 -3.15 -0.71 3.88
N ALA A 93 -2.48 -0.94 2.76
CA ALA A 93 -3.13 -1.05 1.45
C ALA A 93 -4.14 -2.20 1.42
N ASP A 94 -3.80 -3.31 2.07
CA ASP A 94 -4.64 -4.49 2.20
C ASP A 94 -5.90 -4.20 3.03
N LEU A 95 -5.75 -3.59 4.20
CA LEU A 95 -6.87 -3.14 5.03
C LEU A 95 -7.82 -2.19 4.27
N ASN A 96 -7.28 -1.37 3.37
CA ASN A 96 -8.05 -0.40 2.60
C ASN A 96 -8.85 -1.01 1.44
N ARG A 97 -8.69 -2.30 1.12
CA ARG A 97 -9.54 -2.98 0.12
C ARG A 97 -11.01 -2.99 0.52
N HIS A 98 -11.29 -2.94 1.81
CA HIS A 98 -12.65 -3.04 2.37
C HIS A 98 -13.21 -1.71 2.85
N THR A 99 -12.46 -0.61 2.74
CA THR A 99 -12.87 0.70 3.27
C THR A 99 -12.36 1.82 2.36
N PRO A 100 -13.14 2.86 2.03
CA PRO A 100 -12.67 3.98 1.21
C PRO A 100 -11.77 4.98 1.97
N VAL A 101 -11.05 4.57 3.02
CA VAL A 101 -10.34 5.49 3.94
C VAL A 101 -8.83 5.39 3.73
N ILE A 102 -8.26 6.34 2.98
CA ILE A 102 -6.81 6.44 2.72
C ILE A 102 -6.00 6.37 4.03
N PRO A 103 -5.29 5.27 4.31
CA PRO A 103 -4.53 5.12 5.53
C PRO A 103 -3.14 5.72 5.33
N THR A 104 -2.92 6.95 5.79
CA THR A 104 -1.56 7.44 6.01
C THR A 104 -0.96 6.69 7.20
N ALA A 105 0.34 6.36 7.18
CA ALA A 105 1.04 5.53 8.16
C ALA A 105 1.04 6.03 9.64
N ARG A 106 0.23 7.02 10.00
CA ARG A 106 -0.17 7.27 11.39
C ARG A 106 -1.54 6.70 11.67
N GLY A 107 -1.54 5.49 12.22
CA GLY A 107 -2.59 5.08 13.14
C GLY A 107 -2.60 5.98 14.37
N ARG A 108 -3.37 7.07 14.32
CA ARG A 108 -3.93 7.67 15.54
C ARG A 108 -5.35 8.14 15.26
N SER A 109 -6.27 7.22 15.53
CA SER A 109 -7.68 7.57 15.74
C SER A 109 -7.73 8.48 16.97
N ILE A 110 -7.80 9.80 16.75
CA ILE A 110 -8.05 10.75 17.84
C ILE A 110 -9.54 10.59 18.18
N ARG A 111 -9.82 9.82 19.23
CA ARG A 111 -11.13 9.89 19.88
C ARG A 111 -11.35 11.34 20.32
N LYS A 112 -12.41 11.99 19.84
CA LYS A 112 -12.87 13.29 20.36
C LYS A 112 -13.08 13.14 21.88
N PRO A 113 -12.60 14.07 22.71
CA PRO A 113 -12.94 14.05 24.13
C PRO A 113 -14.43 14.34 24.28
N VAL A 114 -15.14 13.41 24.92
CA VAL A 114 -16.48 13.67 25.47
C VAL A 114 -16.31 14.68 26.59
N ARG A 115 -16.86 15.87 26.38
CA ARG A 115 -16.92 16.95 27.37
C ARG A 115 -17.78 16.46 28.54
N PRO A 116 -17.32 16.50 29.80
CA PRO A 116 -18.19 16.19 30.92
C PRO A 116 -19.23 17.30 31.04
N THR A 117 -20.50 16.94 30.93
CA THR A 117 -21.61 17.77 31.40
C THR A 117 -21.51 17.84 32.91
N ALA A 118 -21.00 18.97 33.41
CA ALA A 118 -21.20 19.37 34.79
C ALA A 118 -22.71 19.50 35.03
N ALA A 119 -23.25 18.58 35.83
CA ALA A 119 -24.56 18.74 36.44
C ALA A 119 -24.42 19.78 37.55
N ALA A 120 -25.10 20.91 37.36
CA ALA A 120 -25.42 21.85 38.41
C ALA A 120 -26.76 21.42 39.02
N ALA A 121 -26.76 21.13 40.33
CA ALA A 121 -27.83 21.38 41.30
C ALA A 121 -27.41 20.78 42.64
#